data_AF-A0A948NS83-F1
#
_entry.id   AF-A0A948NS83-F1
#
_cell.length_a   1.000
_cell.length_b   1.000
_cell.length_c   1.000
_cell.angle_alpha   90.00
_cell.angle_beta   90.00
_cell.angle_gamma   90.00
#
_symmetry.space_group_name_H-M   'P 1'
#
loop_
_entity.id
_entity.type
_entity.pdbx_description
1 polymer ?
#
loop_
_entity_poly.entity_id
_entity_poly.type
_entity_poly.pdbx_seq_one_letter_code
_entity_poly.pdbx_strand_id
1 'polypeptide(L)'
;MRKLLILTVLLLALCHTAYAKTTYSVLTFVTPNDVTIPHLEDFRTTVVDALNSYDGGNIQSNTITPDQMDANASTVSRWNEAFNDWVYTGLLPATSASLTTSATVGIAYIDGNRVQKDATAHSYTASKWTFVDMNYLGEYTYIEQAIGTSDPAIPANSIRLARVSTDPTTVLAIKDYRIMSISLDSNQSDFWRSGLAITVVTPDQISISPGIVYHGTNRIVKPAATALDLTAAGDWATGATGRTPSTMGFVGVDAMGNIKLFANVPTTHNTAGETAGKLRYSYFNTTYWRLLAWYYMNSSQNIDWYNYGNFKDGDTWNTAMISGDTDISTTSATPVDMADTTMKFYSSGNPIICSLSAPLYFGNVPTVWINIDGANDVKGTILEGGTQTGYVTTEYLSRVAQGTHTIKVQWYVTGTANQRGMTDAPRYLTIQEI
;
A
#
# COMPACT_ATOMS: atom_id res chain seq x y z
N MET A 1 34.06 -56.02 -50.66
CA MET A 1 34.46 -55.10 -49.57
C MET A 1 34.28 -53.61 -49.93
N ARG A 2 34.78 -53.10 -51.08
CA ARG A 2 34.62 -51.67 -51.46
C ARG A 2 33.17 -51.14 -51.47
N LYS A 3 32.19 -51.93 -51.92
CA LYS A 3 30.78 -51.49 -51.98
C LYS A 3 30.09 -51.39 -50.61
N LEU A 4 30.54 -52.19 -49.63
CA LEU A 4 29.99 -52.16 -48.27
C LEU A 4 30.54 -50.95 -47.49
N LEU A 5 31.82 -50.62 -47.68
CA LEU A 5 32.46 -49.44 -47.08
C LEU A 5 31.82 -48.12 -47.55
N ILE A 6 31.48 -48.03 -48.84
CA ILE A 6 30.82 -46.84 -49.41
C ILE A 6 29.42 -46.66 -48.83
N LEU A 7 28.66 -47.75 -48.62
CA LEU A 7 27.32 -47.68 -48.04
C LEU A 7 27.36 -47.30 -46.54
N THR A 8 28.33 -47.81 -45.78
CA THR A 8 28.50 -47.46 -44.36
C THR A 8 28.95 -46.00 -44.17
N VAL A 9 29.81 -45.48 -45.05
CA VAL A 9 30.20 -44.05 -45.04
C VAL A 9 29.03 -43.15 -45.46
N LEU A 10 28.21 -43.59 -46.43
CA LEU A 10 27.01 -42.86 -46.83
C LEU A 10 25.96 -42.81 -45.71
N LEU A 11 25.77 -43.91 -44.98
CA LEU A 11 24.88 -43.99 -43.82
C LEU A 11 25.40 -43.14 -42.64
N LEU A 12 26.71 -43.12 -42.37
CA LEU A 12 27.30 -42.24 -41.36
C LEU A 12 27.18 -40.75 -41.73
N ALA A 13 27.23 -40.41 -43.01
CA ALA A 13 26.99 -39.04 -43.49
C ALA A 13 25.51 -38.63 -43.42
N LEU A 14 24.58 -39.57 -43.64
CA LEU A 14 23.14 -39.34 -43.50
C LEU A 14 22.67 -39.28 -42.04
N CYS A 15 23.40 -39.87 -41.09
CA CYS A 15 23.09 -39.76 -39.66
C CYS A 15 23.51 -38.40 -39.04
N HIS A 16 24.33 -37.60 -39.72
CA HIS A 16 24.77 -36.28 -39.22
C HIS A 16 23.76 -35.14 -39.50
N THR A 17 22.68 -35.38 -40.25
CA THR A 17 21.71 -34.34 -40.61
C THR A 17 20.52 -34.24 -39.64
N ALA A 18 20.51 -34.99 -38.54
CA ALA A 18 19.41 -34.99 -37.56
C ALA A 18 19.61 -34.03 -36.37
N TYR A 19 20.73 -33.31 -36.29
CA TYR A 19 20.91 -32.20 -35.35
C TYR A 19 21.13 -30.93 -36.17
N ALA A 20 20.30 -29.90 -35.94
CA ALA A 20 20.44 -28.59 -36.56
C ALA A 20 21.76 -27.94 -36.13
N LYS A 21 22.84 -28.31 -36.80
CA LYS A 21 24.10 -27.59 -36.83
C LYS A 21 24.32 -27.26 -38.30
N THR A 22 23.79 -26.12 -38.73
CA THR A 22 24.13 -25.54 -40.03
C THR A 22 25.66 -25.40 -40.03
N THR A 23 26.34 -26.36 -40.64
CA THR A 23 27.80 -26.37 -40.66
C THR A 23 28.18 -25.43 -41.79
N TYR A 24 28.44 -24.16 -41.45
CA TYR A 24 28.85 -23.16 -42.42
C TYR A 24 30.28 -23.46 -42.87
N SER A 25 30.43 -23.81 -44.14
CA SER A 25 31.73 -24.06 -44.76
C SER A 25 32.32 -22.72 -45.19
N VAL A 26 33.19 -22.15 -44.36
CA VAL A 26 34.10 -21.09 -44.83
C VAL A 26 35.19 -21.71 -45.69
N LEU A 27 35.60 -21.04 -46.77
CA LEU A 27 36.77 -21.45 -47.54
C LEU A 27 37.99 -21.44 -46.61
N THR A 28 38.69 -22.56 -46.53
CA THR A 28 39.90 -22.69 -45.70
C THR A 28 41.07 -21.99 -46.36
N PHE A 29 41.84 -21.20 -45.59
CA PHE A 29 43.14 -20.70 -46.03
C PHE A 29 44.13 -21.87 -46.07
N VAL A 30 44.56 -22.27 -47.26
CA VAL A 30 45.46 -23.40 -47.49
C VAL A 30 46.89 -22.92 -47.72
N THR A 31 47.06 -21.72 -48.27
CA THR A 31 48.36 -21.10 -48.54
C THR A 31 48.37 -19.62 -48.12
N PRO A 32 49.56 -19.03 -47.86
CA PRO A 32 49.67 -17.60 -47.54
C PRO A 32 49.12 -16.67 -48.63
N ASN A 33 49.10 -17.13 -49.89
CA ASN A 33 48.56 -16.36 -51.01
C ASN A 33 47.02 -16.31 -51.01
N ASP A 34 46.36 -17.10 -50.17
CA ASP A 34 44.89 -17.13 -50.06
C ASP A 34 44.34 -15.95 -49.24
N VAL A 35 45.21 -15.22 -48.51
CA VAL A 35 44.85 -14.02 -47.74
C VAL A 35 44.74 -12.82 -48.68
N THR A 36 43.72 -12.86 -49.53
CA THR A 36 43.37 -11.78 -50.44
C THR A 36 42.16 -11.02 -49.91
N ILE A 37 42.03 -9.73 -50.29
CA ILE A 37 40.88 -8.90 -49.91
C ILE A 37 39.54 -9.60 -50.29
N PRO A 38 39.38 -10.19 -51.49
CA PRO A 38 38.15 -10.90 -51.85
C PRO A 38 37.81 -12.09 -50.94
N HIS A 39 38.82 -12.84 -50.50
CA HIS A 39 38.61 -14.02 -49.65
C HIS A 39 38.26 -13.63 -48.20
N LEU A 40 38.86 -12.55 -47.70
CA LEU A 40 38.50 -11.99 -46.39
C LEU A 40 37.09 -11.39 -46.40
N GLU A 41 36.66 -10.77 -47.51
CA GLU A 41 35.29 -10.28 -47.66
C GLU A 41 34.27 -11.41 -47.81
N ASP A 42 34.61 -12.49 -48.50
CA ASP A 42 33.77 -13.70 -48.60
C ASP A 42 33.60 -14.36 -47.22
N PHE A 43 34.69 -14.47 -46.45
CA PHE A 43 34.65 -14.95 -45.07
C PHE A 43 33.79 -14.05 -44.18
N ARG A 44 34.00 -12.72 -44.21
CA ARG A 44 33.23 -11.76 -43.41
C ARG A 44 31.75 -11.83 -43.75
N THR A 45 31.41 -11.85 -45.04
CA THR A 45 30.03 -11.89 -45.51
C THR A 45 29.36 -13.20 -45.13
N THR A 46 30.04 -14.34 -45.31
CA THR A 46 29.54 -15.66 -44.89
C THR A 46 29.25 -15.73 -43.39
N VAL A 47 30.14 -15.18 -42.54
CA VAL A 47 29.93 -15.15 -41.08
C VAL A 47 28.80 -14.21 -40.69
N VAL A 48 28.72 -13.02 -41.30
CA VAL A 48 27.67 -12.03 -41.02
C VAL A 48 26.30 -12.55 -41.47
N ASP A 49 26.21 -13.15 -42.66
CA ASP A 49 24.99 -13.76 -43.17
C ASP A 49 24.60 -15.00 -42.37
N ALA A 50 25.57 -15.78 -41.87
CA ALA A 50 25.29 -16.89 -40.94
C ALA A 50 24.71 -16.39 -39.60
N LEU A 51 25.21 -15.28 -39.06
CA LEU A 51 24.66 -14.67 -37.85
C LEU A 51 23.28 -14.06 -38.08
N ASN A 52 23.07 -13.40 -39.23
CA ASN A 52 21.80 -12.76 -39.59
C ASN A 52 20.75 -13.72 -40.16
N SER A 53 21.14 -14.93 -40.57
CA SER A 53 20.24 -16.01 -41.02
C SER A 53 19.70 -16.85 -39.87
N TYR A 54 20.18 -16.63 -38.64
CA TYR A 54 19.35 -16.93 -37.48
C TYR A 54 18.17 -15.96 -37.54
N ASP A 55 17.01 -16.47 -37.95
CA ASP A 55 15.76 -15.75 -37.79
C ASP A 55 15.70 -15.29 -36.32
N GLY A 56 15.43 -14.02 -36.05
CA GLY A 56 15.25 -13.54 -34.66
C GLY A 56 14.14 -14.33 -33.94
N GLY A 57 13.30 -15.01 -34.72
CA GLY A 57 12.38 -16.05 -34.28
C GLY A 57 13.02 -17.28 -33.64
N ASN A 58 14.32 -17.58 -33.79
CA ASN A 58 15.12 -18.66 -33.15
C ASN A 58 15.69 -18.33 -31.77
N ILE A 59 15.43 -17.12 -31.27
CA ILE A 59 14.96 -16.99 -29.89
C ILE A 59 13.51 -17.50 -29.88
N GLN A 60 13.33 -18.78 -30.24
CA GLN A 60 12.04 -19.43 -30.44
C GLN A 60 11.34 -19.47 -29.09
N SER A 61 10.09 -19.00 -29.06
CA SER A 61 9.18 -19.09 -27.92
C SER A 61 9.34 -20.42 -27.19
N ASN A 62 9.86 -20.39 -25.96
CA ASN A 62 10.08 -21.55 -25.07
C ASN A 62 11.15 -22.59 -25.49
N THR A 63 12.04 -22.32 -26.46
CA THR A 63 13.15 -23.26 -26.75
C THR A 63 14.39 -23.04 -25.90
N ILE A 64 14.58 -21.83 -25.35
CA ILE A 64 15.48 -21.60 -24.22
C ILE A 64 14.66 -21.85 -22.96
N THR A 65 14.73 -23.07 -22.45
CA THR A 65 14.04 -23.44 -21.22
C THR A 65 14.81 -22.89 -20.00
N PRO A 66 14.17 -22.64 -18.84
CA PRO A 66 14.85 -22.06 -17.68
C PRO A 66 16.09 -22.83 -17.19
N ASP A 67 16.17 -24.14 -17.46
CA ASP A 67 17.31 -25.02 -17.17
C ASP A 67 18.49 -24.85 -18.14
N GLN A 68 18.29 -24.18 -19.28
CA GLN A 68 19.33 -23.85 -20.25
C GLN A 68 19.90 -22.44 -20.06
N MET A 69 19.27 -21.62 -19.20
CA MET A 69 19.77 -20.31 -18.81
C MET A 69 20.62 -20.44 -17.55
N ASP A 70 21.77 -19.75 -17.52
CA ASP A 70 22.46 -19.57 -16.24
C ASP A 70 21.61 -18.72 -15.28
N ALA A 71 21.93 -18.78 -13.98
CA ALA A 71 21.14 -18.09 -12.96
C ALA A 71 21.07 -16.57 -13.18
N ASN A 72 22.11 -15.96 -13.77
CA ASN A 72 22.19 -14.51 -13.99
C ASN A 72 21.34 -14.05 -15.20
N ALA A 73 21.16 -14.93 -16.19
CA ALA A 73 20.35 -14.68 -17.36
C ALA A 73 18.88 -15.07 -17.18
N SER A 74 18.57 -16.01 -16.27
CA SER A 74 17.22 -16.55 -16.08
C SER A 74 16.22 -15.49 -15.59
N THR A 75 15.20 -15.21 -16.41
CA THR A 75 14.12 -14.29 -16.05
C THR A 75 13.30 -14.76 -14.85
N VAL A 76 13.20 -16.07 -14.62
CA VAL A 76 12.53 -16.67 -13.46
C VAL A 76 13.35 -16.42 -12.18
N SER A 77 14.67 -16.62 -12.23
CA SER A 77 15.55 -16.32 -11.10
C SER A 77 15.51 -14.84 -10.77
N ARG A 78 15.64 -13.97 -11.79
CA ARG A 78 15.58 -12.51 -11.61
C ARG A 78 14.23 -12.01 -11.15
N TRP A 79 13.14 -12.63 -11.59
CA TRP A 79 11.80 -12.37 -11.08
C TRP A 79 11.78 -12.67 -9.58
N ASN A 80 12.17 -13.88 -9.16
CA ASN A 80 12.14 -14.27 -7.75
C ASN A 80 13.09 -13.45 -6.86
N GLU A 81 14.23 -13.01 -7.39
CA GLU A 81 15.18 -12.10 -6.72
C GLU A 81 14.63 -10.67 -6.55
N ALA A 82 13.66 -10.26 -7.37
CA ALA A 82 13.10 -8.90 -7.30
C ALA A 82 12.00 -8.73 -6.23
N PHE A 83 11.60 -9.81 -5.53
CA PHE A 83 10.56 -9.78 -4.49
C PHE A 83 11.14 -9.82 -3.07
N ASN A 84 10.26 -9.99 -2.07
CA ASN A 84 10.62 -10.12 -0.67
C ASN A 84 11.46 -11.37 -0.37
N ASP A 85 12.12 -11.41 0.78
CA ASP A 85 12.89 -12.58 1.24
C ASP A 85 11.97 -13.80 1.48
N TRP A 86 12.37 -14.96 0.98
CA TRP A 86 11.61 -16.20 1.13
C TRP A 86 12.46 -17.45 0.88
N VAL A 87 11.97 -18.61 1.33
CA VAL A 87 12.58 -19.92 1.12
C VAL A 87 11.80 -20.67 0.06
N TYR A 88 12.47 -21.01 -1.04
CA TYR A 88 11.87 -21.79 -2.11
C TYR A 88 11.74 -23.26 -1.72
N THR A 89 12.83 -23.83 -1.17
CA THR A 89 12.89 -25.24 -0.77
C THR A 89 13.89 -25.45 0.36
N GLY A 90 13.67 -26.47 1.19
CA GLY A 90 14.68 -26.98 2.13
C GLY A 90 15.09 -26.03 3.26
N LEU A 91 16.34 -26.10 3.70
CA LEU A 91 16.93 -25.27 4.77
C LEU A 91 16.30 -25.42 6.18
N LEU A 92 15.52 -26.47 6.42
CA LEU A 92 14.94 -26.73 7.74
C LEU A 92 15.73 -27.82 8.48
N PRO A 93 16.21 -27.58 9.71
CA PRO A 93 16.73 -28.64 10.56
C PRO A 93 15.63 -29.64 10.95
N ALA A 94 15.98 -30.90 11.20
CA ALA A 94 15.04 -31.92 11.66
C ALA A 94 15.18 -32.20 13.17
N THR A 95 14.13 -32.74 13.80
CA THR A 95 14.25 -33.35 15.14
C THR A 95 15.25 -34.50 15.11
N SER A 96 15.95 -34.73 16.21
CA SER A 96 17.01 -35.74 16.30
C SER A 96 17.08 -36.32 17.71
N ALA A 97 17.40 -37.61 17.81
CA ALA A 97 17.66 -38.29 19.08
C ALA A 97 19.02 -37.90 19.70
N SER A 98 19.79 -37.05 19.04
CA SER A 98 21.00 -36.41 19.56
C SER A 98 20.87 -34.87 19.47
N LEU A 99 21.81 -34.16 20.09
CA LEU A 99 21.93 -32.70 19.96
C LEU A 99 22.49 -32.25 18.60
N THR A 100 22.68 -33.16 17.65
CA THR A 100 23.18 -32.84 16.31
C THR A 100 22.12 -33.16 15.26
N THR A 101 21.88 -32.21 14.37
CA THR A 101 21.00 -32.37 13.20
C THR A 101 21.50 -31.49 12.06
N SER A 102 21.04 -31.75 10.84
CA SER A 102 21.41 -30.96 9.66
C SER A 102 20.20 -30.19 9.14
N ALA A 103 20.41 -28.93 8.77
CA ALA A 103 19.50 -28.26 7.86
C ALA A 103 19.59 -28.96 6.49
N THR A 104 18.45 -29.25 5.86
CA THR A 104 18.40 -29.90 4.55
C THR A 104 18.96 -28.98 3.45
N VAL A 105 19.44 -29.55 2.34
CA VAL A 105 19.74 -28.80 1.11
C VAL A 105 18.56 -27.93 0.70
N GLY A 106 18.81 -26.72 0.21
CA GLY A 106 17.73 -25.83 -0.18
C GLY A 106 18.17 -24.55 -0.87
N ILE A 107 17.17 -23.74 -1.21
CA ILE A 107 17.31 -22.46 -1.90
C ILE A 107 16.47 -21.43 -1.17
N ALA A 108 17.08 -20.28 -0.85
CA ALA A 108 16.39 -19.09 -0.38
C ALA A 108 16.72 -17.89 -1.28
N TYR A 109 15.84 -16.89 -1.24
CA TYR A 109 16.05 -15.58 -1.82
C TYR A 109 16.12 -14.58 -0.66
N ILE A 110 17.25 -13.90 -0.51
CA ILE A 110 17.55 -13.06 0.65
C ILE A 110 18.23 -11.79 0.16
N ASP A 111 17.68 -10.63 0.48
CA ASP A 111 18.17 -9.30 0.08
C ASP A 111 18.44 -9.23 -1.44
N GLY A 112 17.52 -9.78 -2.22
CA GLY A 112 17.60 -9.87 -3.68
C GLY A 112 18.63 -10.85 -4.24
N ASN A 113 19.23 -11.71 -3.41
CA ASN A 113 20.19 -12.72 -3.83
C ASN A 113 19.61 -14.13 -3.75
N ARG A 114 19.83 -14.94 -4.79
CA ARG A 114 19.54 -16.37 -4.76
C ARG A 114 20.66 -17.11 -4.03
N VAL A 115 20.34 -17.68 -2.87
CA VAL A 115 21.26 -18.42 -2.01
C VAL A 115 20.95 -19.91 -2.09
N GLN A 116 21.80 -20.68 -2.76
CA GLN A 116 21.76 -22.14 -2.74
C GLN A 116 22.71 -22.66 -1.66
N LYS A 117 22.21 -23.54 -0.78
CA LYS A 117 22.98 -24.03 0.37
C LYS A 117 22.89 -25.55 0.48
N ASP A 118 24.06 -26.17 0.63
CA ASP A 118 24.18 -27.60 0.90
C ASP A 118 23.72 -27.94 2.32
N ALA A 119 23.38 -29.21 2.53
CA ALA A 119 23.01 -29.69 3.86
C ALA A 119 24.13 -29.41 4.86
N THR A 120 23.81 -28.68 5.93
CA THR A 120 24.80 -28.21 6.90
C THR A 120 24.44 -28.75 8.28
N ALA A 121 25.35 -29.53 8.87
CA ALA A 121 25.21 -30.08 10.20
C ALA A 121 25.51 -29.01 11.28
N HIS A 122 24.77 -29.05 12.38
CA HIS A 122 25.03 -28.22 13.55
C HIS A 122 24.77 -29.02 14.84
N SER A 123 25.60 -28.77 15.86
CA SER A 123 25.46 -29.32 17.21
C SER A 123 24.94 -28.24 18.14
N TYR A 124 23.76 -28.46 18.68
CA TYR A 124 23.02 -27.51 19.51
C TYR A 124 23.39 -27.68 20.99
N THR A 125 23.38 -26.59 21.75
CA THR A 125 23.53 -26.68 23.21
C THR A 125 22.28 -27.31 23.83
N ALA A 126 22.48 -28.14 24.84
CA ALA A 126 21.40 -28.78 25.61
C ALA A 126 20.50 -27.76 26.31
N SER A 127 19.19 -28.04 26.36
CA SER A 127 18.20 -27.24 27.09
C SER A 127 18.14 -25.76 26.69
N LYS A 128 18.21 -25.48 25.37
CA LYS A 128 18.17 -24.13 24.80
C LYS A 128 17.12 -24.01 23.70
N TRP A 129 16.72 -22.77 23.44
CA TRP A 129 16.21 -22.38 22.13
C TRP A 129 17.35 -21.84 21.29
N THR A 130 17.51 -22.35 20.08
CA THR A 130 18.49 -21.84 19.11
C THR A 130 17.74 -21.36 17.88
N PHE A 131 17.84 -20.06 17.60
CA PHE A 131 17.29 -19.45 16.39
C PHE A 131 18.30 -19.60 15.26
N VAL A 132 17.85 -20.09 14.12
CA VAL A 132 18.67 -20.37 12.93
C VAL A 132 18.34 -19.32 11.88
N ASP A 133 19.25 -18.39 11.68
CA ASP A 133 19.16 -17.33 10.69
C ASP A 133 20.18 -17.60 9.57
N MET A 134 19.87 -17.20 8.34
CA MET A 134 20.79 -17.31 7.20
C MET A 134 20.89 -15.98 6.47
N ASN A 135 22.11 -15.54 6.17
CA ASN A 135 22.35 -14.28 5.45
C ASN A 135 22.35 -14.48 3.92
N TYR A 136 22.39 -13.36 3.18
CA TYR A 136 22.47 -13.36 1.72
C TYR A 136 23.74 -14.01 1.13
N LEU A 137 24.77 -14.28 1.95
CA LEU A 137 25.98 -15.02 1.56
C LEU A 137 25.84 -16.54 1.82
N GLY A 138 24.73 -16.99 2.40
CA GLY A 138 24.49 -18.39 2.76
C GLY A 138 25.22 -18.86 4.02
N GLU A 139 25.55 -17.94 4.92
CA GLU A 139 26.13 -18.23 6.22
C GLU A 139 25.03 -18.33 7.28
N TYR A 140 25.07 -19.40 8.08
CA TYR A 140 24.14 -19.59 9.19
C TYR A 140 24.64 -18.85 10.44
N THR A 141 23.73 -18.13 11.09
CA THR A 141 23.93 -17.59 12.44
C THR A 141 23.00 -18.34 13.40
N TYR A 142 23.59 -18.86 14.49
CA TYR A 142 22.86 -19.58 15.53
C TYR A 142 22.81 -18.73 16.79
N ILE A 143 21.63 -18.26 17.17
CA ILE A 143 21.44 -17.41 18.34
C ILE A 143 20.77 -18.24 19.44
N GLU A 144 21.51 -18.54 20.49
CA GLU A 144 21.01 -19.34 21.61
C GLU A 144 20.39 -18.48 22.71
N GLN A 145 19.27 -18.95 23.26
CA GLN A 145 18.59 -18.34 24.38
C GLN A 145 18.04 -19.39 25.36
N ALA A 146 17.74 -18.94 26.58
CA ALA A 146 17.03 -19.76 27.54
C ALA A 146 15.60 -20.05 27.05
N ILE A 147 15.08 -21.24 27.37
CA ILE A 147 13.72 -21.60 27.00
C ILE A 147 12.74 -20.65 27.71
N GLY A 148 11.82 -20.06 26.94
CA GLY A 148 10.79 -19.13 27.44
C GLY A 148 11.15 -17.65 27.38
N THR A 149 12.30 -17.26 26.84
CA THR A 149 12.64 -15.85 26.57
C THR A 149 12.05 -15.35 25.24
N SER A 150 12.03 -14.04 25.03
CA SER A 150 11.58 -13.42 23.78
C SER A 150 12.54 -13.65 22.62
N ASP A 151 12.01 -13.91 21.42
CA ASP A 151 12.78 -14.09 20.19
C ASP A 151 13.82 -12.96 19.98
N PRO A 152 15.08 -13.28 19.62
CA PRO A 152 16.12 -12.28 19.37
C PRO A 152 15.86 -11.54 18.06
N ALA A 153 16.48 -10.35 17.92
CA ALA A 153 16.51 -9.64 16.64
C ALA A 153 17.14 -10.52 15.55
N ILE A 154 16.61 -10.42 14.32
CA ILE A 154 17.18 -11.07 13.14
C ILE A 154 18.39 -10.22 12.69
N PRO A 155 19.57 -10.81 12.44
CA PRO A 155 20.70 -10.10 11.87
C PRO A 155 20.35 -9.41 10.55
N ALA A 156 21.03 -8.31 10.23
CA ALA A 156 20.81 -7.62 8.96
C ALA A 156 21.02 -8.55 7.75
N ASN A 157 20.26 -8.30 6.69
CA ASN A 157 20.33 -9.02 5.40
C ASN A 157 20.24 -10.54 5.56
N SER A 158 19.39 -10.98 6.49
CA SER A 158 19.19 -12.37 6.86
C SER A 158 17.71 -12.70 7.02
N ILE A 159 17.36 -13.95 6.76
CA ILE A 159 16.02 -14.52 7.03
C ILE A 159 16.12 -15.51 8.19
N ARG A 160 15.08 -15.55 9.04
CA ARG A 160 14.92 -16.58 10.06
C ARG A 160 14.28 -17.83 9.49
N LEU A 161 14.96 -18.96 9.63
CA LEU A 161 14.51 -20.24 9.08
C LEU A 161 13.79 -21.07 10.13
N ALA A 162 14.32 -21.13 11.36
CA ALA A 162 13.78 -21.99 12.38
C ALA A 162 14.09 -21.52 13.80
N ARG A 163 13.35 -22.06 14.76
CA ARG A 163 13.77 -22.15 16.17
C ARG A 163 13.84 -23.62 16.56
N VAL A 164 15.04 -24.04 16.94
CA VAL A 164 15.34 -25.38 17.42
C VAL A 164 15.21 -25.41 18.94
N SER A 165 14.47 -26.36 19.48
CA SER A 165 14.33 -26.56 20.93
C SER A 165 15.00 -27.86 21.31
N THR A 166 15.94 -27.81 22.25
CA THR A 166 16.67 -28.99 22.74
C THR A 166 16.29 -29.34 24.17
N ASP A 167 16.39 -30.62 24.49
CA ASP A 167 16.38 -31.12 25.87
C ASP A 167 17.84 -31.42 26.32
N PRO A 168 18.09 -32.14 27.44
CA PRO A 168 19.45 -32.52 27.83
C PRO A 168 20.25 -33.33 26.79
N THR A 169 19.60 -34.04 25.88
CA THR A 169 20.23 -35.02 24.98
C THR A 169 19.74 -35.00 23.54
N THR A 170 18.60 -34.37 23.24
CA THR A 170 17.92 -34.46 21.94
C THR A 170 17.53 -33.09 21.39
N VAL A 171 17.37 -33.02 20.07
CA VAL A 171 16.64 -31.95 19.39
C VAL A 171 15.15 -32.31 19.40
N LEU A 172 14.44 -31.76 20.38
CA LEU A 172 13.07 -32.12 20.73
C LEU A 172 12.04 -31.61 19.72
N ALA A 173 12.17 -30.35 19.29
CA ALA A 173 11.20 -29.72 18.41
C ALA A 173 11.82 -28.66 17.50
N ILE A 174 11.27 -28.55 16.30
CA ILE A 174 11.61 -27.52 15.32
C ILE A 174 10.36 -26.68 15.09
N LYS A 175 10.44 -25.39 15.36
CA LYS A 175 9.44 -24.42 14.91
C LYS A 175 9.93 -23.84 13.59
N ASP A 176 9.17 -24.08 12.53
CA ASP A 176 9.45 -23.56 11.19
C ASP A 176 9.05 -22.08 11.12
N TYR A 177 9.99 -21.24 10.67
CA TYR A 177 9.80 -19.80 10.45
C TYR A 177 9.99 -19.41 8.98
N ARG A 178 10.25 -20.38 8.10
CA ARG A 178 10.48 -20.12 6.68
C ARG A 178 9.23 -19.51 6.05
N ILE A 179 9.44 -18.43 5.30
CA ILE A 179 8.43 -17.87 4.41
C ILE A 179 8.47 -18.70 3.13
N MET A 180 7.49 -19.58 2.90
CA MET A 180 7.53 -20.58 1.82
C MET A 180 6.90 -20.12 0.49
N SER A 181 6.44 -18.88 0.42
CA SER A 181 5.81 -18.31 -0.78
C SER A 181 6.18 -16.85 -0.94
N ILE A 182 6.36 -16.42 -2.19
CA ILE A 182 6.46 -15.00 -2.53
C ILE A 182 5.20 -14.28 -2.03
N SER A 183 5.40 -13.19 -1.32
CA SER A 183 4.32 -12.29 -0.97
C SER A 183 4.37 -11.10 -1.91
N LEU A 184 3.36 -10.98 -2.77
CA LEU A 184 3.13 -9.77 -3.55
C LEU A 184 2.48 -8.66 -2.73
N ASP A 185 2.22 -8.90 -1.44
CA ASP A 185 2.05 -7.81 -0.50
C ASP A 185 3.41 -7.12 -0.43
N SER A 186 3.64 -6.19 -1.36
CA SER A 186 4.60 -5.12 -1.18
C SER A 186 4.50 -4.62 0.26
N ASN A 187 5.59 -4.08 0.79
CA ASN A 187 5.60 -3.36 2.07
C ASN A 187 4.70 -2.09 2.05
N GLN A 188 3.49 -2.15 1.48
CA GLN A 188 2.30 -1.35 1.77
C GLN A 188 1.87 -1.65 3.22
N SER A 189 2.80 -1.40 4.13
CA SER A 189 2.62 -0.70 5.40
C SER A 189 1.25 -0.07 5.48
N ASP A 190 0.43 -0.51 6.44
CA ASP A 190 -0.56 0.20 7.26
C ASP A 190 -1.44 1.35 6.69
N PHE A 191 -1.34 1.70 5.41
CA PHE A 191 -1.77 2.97 4.84
C PHE A 191 -2.63 2.77 3.60
N TRP A 192 -2.70 1.56 3.06
CA TRP A 192 -3.59 1.28 1.95
C TRP A 192 -5.00 0.87 2.43
N ARG A 193 -5.99 1.45 1.76
CA ARG A 193 -7.41 1.15 1.87
C ARG A 193 -8.06 1.30 0.49
N SER A 194 -8.99 0.41 0.18
CA SER A 194 -9.90 0.57 -0.95
C SER A 194 -11.34 0.37 -0.49
N GLY A 195 -12.22 1.35 -0.73
CA GLY A 195 -13.60 1.33 -0.23
C GLY A 195 -13.69 1.53 1.29
N LEU A 196 -14.66 0.89 1.96
CA LEU A 196 -15.00 1.16 3.37
C LEU A 196 -15.25 2.65 3.65
N ALA A 197 -15.87 3.33 2.69
CA ALA A 197 -16.30 4.71 2.84
C ALA A 197 -17.61 4.75 3.62
N ILE A 198 -17.78 5.76 4.47
CA ILE A 198 -19.01 5.93 5.24
C ILE A 198 -20.03 6.78 4.50
N THR A 199 -21.30 6.54 4.79
CA THR A 199 -22.42 7.38 4.40
C THR A 199 -23.40 7.41 5.56
N VAL A 200 -23.86 8.59 5.94
CA VAL A 200 -24.93 8.75 6.94
C VAL A 200 -26.26 8.41 6.26
N VAL A 201 -26.96 7.42 6.81
CA VAL A 201 -28.25 6.93 6.26
C VAL A 201 -29.41 7.60 6.97
N THR A 202 -29.30 7.75 8.29
CA THR A 202 -30.22 8.50 9.15
C THR A 202 -29.39 9.22 10.22
N PRO A 203 -29.95 10.17 10.98
CA PRO A 203 -29.20 10.87 12.03
C PRO A 203 -28.62 9.93 13.11
N ASP A 204 -29.08 8.67 13.18
CA ASP A 204 -28.55 7.66 14.10
C ASP A 204 -27.83 6.50 13.39
N GLN A 205 -27.75 6.47 12.05
CA GLN A 205 -27.23 5.31 11.32
C GLN A 205 -26.18 5.66 10.27
N ILE A 206 -25.12 4.86 10.25
CA ILE A 206 -24.02 4.93 9.27
C ILE A 206 -23.96 3.62 8.49
N SER A 207 -23.85 3.71 7.16
CA SER A 207 -23.49 2.60 6.30
C SER A 207 -22.04 2.73 5.86
N ILE A 208 -21.29 1.64 5.94
CA ILE A 208 -19.91 1.51 5.48
C ILE A 208 -19.91 0.62 4.25
N SER A 209 -19.41 1.11 3.12
CA SER A 209 -19.36 0.35 1.86
C SER A 209 -18.43 -0.88 1.98
N PRO A 210 -18.59 -1.91 1.13
CA PRO A 210 -17.61 -2.99 1.02
C PRO A 210 -16.21 -2.45 0.72
N GLY A 211 -15.17 -3.23 1.05
CA GLY A 211 -13.80 -2.82 0.77
C GLY A 211 -12.72 -3.66 1.44
N ILE A 212 -11.49 -3.18 1.33
CA ILE A 212 -10.28 -3.80 1.86
C ILE A 212 -9.49 -2.75 2.65
N VAL A 213 -8.91 -3.16 3.77
CA VAL A 213 -8.04 -2.32 4.58
C VAL A 213 -6.99 -3.19 5.27
N TYR A 214 -5.79 -2.64 5.43
CA TYR A 214 -4.74 -3.30 6.22
C TYR A 214 -4.80 -2.85 7.68
N HIS A 215 -4.52 -3.73 8.63
CA HIS A 215 -4.42 -3.40 10.05
C HIS A 215 -3.18 -4.09 10.61
N GLY A 216 -2.12 -3.32 10.81
CA GLY A 216 -0.78 -3.87 10.92
C GLY A 216 -0.45 -4.68 9.66
N THR A 217 -0.05 -5.93 9.87
CA THR A 217 0.20 -6.89 8.80
C THR A 217 -1.06 -7.64 8.33
N ASN A 218 -2.23 -7.42 8.95
CA ASN A 218 -3.45 -8.14 8.63
C ASN A 218 -4.21 -7.47 7.48
N ARG A 219 -4.50 -8.23 6.42
CA ARG A 219 -5.37 -7.79 5.33
C ARG A 219 -6.82 -8.13 5.64
N ILE A 220 -7.66 -7.12 5.85
CA ILE A 220 -9.08 -7.28 6.17
C ILE A 220 -9.90 -7.05 4.91
N VAL A 221 -10.78 -7.99 4.58
CA VAL A 221 -11.72 -7.89 3.45
C VAL A 221 -13.15 -7.87 3.98
N LYS A 222 -13.93 -6.87 3.59
CA LYS A 222 -15.36 -6.75 3.90
C LYS A 222 -16.15 -6.85 2.59
N PRO A 223 -16.72 -8.02 2.25
CA PRO A 223 -17.39 -8.23 0.97
C PRO A 223 -18.77 -7.56 0.89
N ALA A 224 -19.33 -7.14 2.02
CA ALA A 224 -20.65 -6.54 2.12
C ALA A 224 -20.60 -5.26 2.96
N ALA A 225 -21.60 -4.39 2.74
CA ALA A 225 -21.75 -3.18 3.53
C ALA A 225 -22.00 -3.52 5.00
N THR A 226 -21.50 -2.69 5.90
CA THR A 226 -21.74 -2.80 7.35
C THR A 226 -22.60 -1.62 7.77
N ALA A 227 -23.70 -1.86 8.48
CA ALA A 227 -24.50 -0.82 9.11
C ALA A 227 -24.13 -0.69 10.59
N LEU A 228 -24.04 0.53 11.09
CA LEU A 228 -23.85 0.85 12.51
C LEU A 228 -24.93 1.82 12.97
N ASP A 229 -25.46 1.60 14.16
CA ASP A 229 -26.48 2.42 14.79
C ASP A 229 -25.96 3.05 16.09
N LEU A 230 -26.02 4.38 16.21
CA LEU A 230 -25.57 5.13 17.39
C LEU A 230 -26.34 4.75 18.66
N THR A 231 -27.56 4.22 18.54
CA THR A 231 -28.39 3.75 19.66
C THR A 231 -28.04 2.33 20.10
N ALA A 232 -27.40 1.53 19.24
CA ALA A 232 -27.09 0.13 19.52
C ALA A 232 -25.75 0.03 20.27
N ALA A 233 -25.80 -0.26 21.57
CA ALA A 233 -24.61 -0.44 22.40
C ALA A 233 -23.58 -1.44 21.81
N GLY A 234 -24.07 -2.49 21.13
CA GLY A 234 -23.24 -3.49 20.47
C GLY A 234 -22.43 -2.96 19.28
N ASP A 235 -22.82 -1.84 18.67
CA ASP A 235 -22.11 -1.21 17.55
C ASP A 235 -20.97 -0.31 18.00
N TRP A 236 -20.89 0.01 19.29
CA TRP A 236 -19.79 0.75 19.89
C TRP A 236 -18.71 -0.19 20.40
N ALA A 237 -17.44 0.20 20.22
CA ALA A 237 -16.32 -0.60 20.70
C ALA A 237 -16.26 -0.70 22.23
N THR A 238 -16.86 0.26 22.93
CA THR A 238 -17.05 0.29 24.39
C THR A 238 -18.11 -0.70 24.88
N GLY A 239 -18.95 -1.25 23.99
CA GLY A 239 -20.14 -2.03 24.36
C GLY A 239 -21.25 -1.20 25.02
N ALA A 240 -21.19 0.13 24.91
CA ALA A 240 -22.16 1.09 25.43
C ALA A 240 -22.22 2.31 24.51
N THR A 241 -23.37 2.98 24.42
CA THR A 241 -23.52 4.15 23.54
C THR A 241 -22.59 5.29 23.98
N GLY A 242 -21.68 5.72 23.09
CA GLY A 242 -20.75 6.82 23.32
C GLY A 242 -21.29 8.21 22.92
N ARG A 243 -22.62 8.35 22.83
CA ARG A 243 -23.29 9.57 22.35
C ARG A 243 -23.02 10.73 23.29
N THR A 244 -22.29 11.72 22.80
CA THR A 244 -21.96 12.95 23.55
C THR A 244 -22.30 14.15 22.67
N PRO A 245 -23.02 15.16 23.18
CA PRO A 245 -23.44 16.30 22.37
C PRO A 245 -22.22 17.13 21.96
N SER A 246 -22.23 17.62 20.72
CA SER A 246 -21.23 18.56 20.20
C SER A 246 -19.78 18.01 20.16
N THR A 247 -19.60 16.70 20.02
CA THR A 247 -18.28 16.04 19.97
C THR A 247 -18.06 15.24 18.69
N MET A 248 -16.78 15.03 18.33
CA MET A 248 -16.42 14.10 17.26
C MET A 248 -16.59 12.65 17.70
N GLY A 249 -17.08 11.82 16.78
CA GLY A 249 -17.02 10.37 16.83
C GLY A 249 -16.29 9.82 15.61
N PHE A 250 -15.92 8.55 15.68
CA PHE A 250 -15.12 7.88 14.66
C PHE A 250 -15.66 6.49 14.37
N VAL A 251 -15.33 5.97 13.19
CA VAL A 251 -15.57 4.58 12.80
C VAL A 251 -14.22 3.89 12.69
N GLY A 252 -14.08 2.72 13.30
CA GLY A 252 -12.82 1.97 13.30
C GLY A 252 -13.01 0.49 13.02
N VAL A 253 -11.95 -0.16 12.56
CA VAL A 253 -11.88 -1.60 12.34
C VAL A 253 -10.75 -2.22 13.16
N ASP A 254 -10.98 -3.38 13.77
CA ASP A 254 -9.94 -4.14 14.47
C ASP A 254 -9.24 -5.14 13.54
N ALA A 255 -8.18 -5.79 14.05
CA ALA A 255 -7.42 -6.80 13.29
C ALA A 255 -8.26 -8.03 12.87
N MET A 256 -9.43 -8.25 13.48
CA MET A 256 -10.36 -9.33 13.14
C MET A 256 -11.41 -8.91 12.09
N GLY A 257 -11.44 -7.63 11.70
CA GLY A 257 -12.40 -7.09 10.74
C GLY A 257 -13.76 -6.70 11.32
N ASN A 258 -13.86 -6.59 12.65
CA ASN A 258 -15.03 -5.99 13.29
C ASN A 258 -15.00 -4.48 13.06
N ILE A 259 -16.10 -3.89 12.59
CA ILE A 259 -16.23 -2.45 12.41
C ILE A 259 -17.13 -1.91 13.53
N LYS A 260 -16.70 -0.84 14.20
CA LYS A 260 -17.39 -0.26 15.36
C LYS A 260 -17.32 1.27 15.40
N LEU A 261 -18.20 1.86 16.20
CA LEU A 261 -18.23 3.27 16.57
C LEU A 261 -17.28 3.55 17.75
N PHE A 262 -16.67 4.75 17.72
CA PHE A 262 -15.68 5.24 18.69
C PHE A 262 -15.99 6.68 19.08
N ALA A 263 -15.70 7.02 20.34
CA ALA A 263 -15.65 8.40 20.83
C ALA A 263 -14.21 8.93 20.99
N ASN A 264 -13.20 8.05 20.88
CA ASN A 264 -11.81 8.41 21.09
C ASN A 264 -11.17 8.87 19.78
N VAL A 265 -10.42 9.98 19.85
CA VAL A 265 -9.59 10.44 18.74
C VAL A 265 -8.47 9.44 18.41
N PRO A 266 -7.93 9.44 17.18
CA PRO A 266 -6.69 8.73 16.87
C PRO A 266 -5.55 9.20 17.77
N THR A 267 -4.78 8.27 18.33
CA THR A 267 -3.66 8.53 19.24
C THR A 267 -2.33 7.97 18.76
N THR A 268 -2.34 6.97 17.87
CA THR A 268 -1.11 6.30 17.42
C THR A 268 -1.08 6.15 15.89
N HIS A 269 0.12 6.12 15.35
CA HIS A 269 0.43 5.98 13.93
C HIS A 269 0.25 4.54 13.43
N ASN A 270 0.59 3.57 14.28
CA ASN A 270 0.56 2.15 13.97
C ASN A 270 0.08 1.31 15.16
N THR A 271 0.07 -0.01 14.98
CA THR A 271 -0.31 -1.00 16.01
C THR A 271 0.79 -1.26 17.05
N ALA A 272 1.98 -0.69 16.88
CA ALA A 272 3.05 -0.74 17.88
C ALA A 272 2.92 0.37 18.94
N GLY A 273 1.96 1.29 18.76
CA GLY A 273 1.70 2.38 19.70
C GLY A 273 2.57 3.61 19.47
N GLU A 274 3.25 3.71 18.32
CA GLU A 274 4.07 4.88 17.98
C GLU A 274 3.18 6.11 17.82
N THR A 275 3.62 7.26 18.36
CA THR A 275 2.88 8.53 18.29
C THR A 275 3.47 9.50 17.27
N ALA A 276 4.64 9.18 16.71
CA ALA A 276 5.25 9.97 15.65
C ALA A 276 4.60 9.61 14.30
N GLY A 277 4.23 10.63 13.51
CA GLY A 277 3.62 10.45 12.20
C GLY A 277 2.11 10.75 12.20
N LYS A 278 1.43 10.36 11.12
CA LYS A 278 -0.02 10.55 10.99
C LYS A 278 -0.73 9.55 11.89
N LEU A 279 -1.52 10.05 12.84
CA LEU A 279 -2.27 9.20 13.76
C LEU A 279 -3.45 8.57 13.01
N ARG A 280 -3.52 7.24 13.00
CA ARG A 280 -4.52 6.44 12.28
C ARG A 280 -5.23 5.43 13.17
N TYR A 281 -4.68 5.19 14.35
CA TYR A 281 -5.15 4.17 15.26
C TYR A 281 -5.63 4.78 16.56
N SER A 282 -6.66 4.19 17.14
CA SER A 282 -7.06 4.42 18.52
C SER A 282 -6.89 3.12 19.30
N TYR A 283 -6.28 3.20 20.48
CA TYR A 283 -6.12 2.05 21.36
C TYR A 283 -7.22 2.05 22.42
N PHE A 284 -8.01 0.98 22.47
CA PHE A 284 -9.13 0.84 23.40
C PHE A 284 -9.30 -0.61 23.84
N ASN A 285 -9.43 -0.84 25.15
CA ASN A 285 -9.66 -2.15 25.76
C ASN A 285 -8.78 -3.26 25.15
N THR A 286 -7.46 -3.05 25.22
CA THR A 286 -6.39 -3.91 24.68
C THR A 286 -6.37 -4.12 23.16
N THR A 287 -7.22 -3.40 22.41
CA THR A 287 -7.35 -3.55 20.97
C THR A 287 -6.97 -2.26 20.26
N TYR A 288 -6.11 -2.36 19.25
CA TYR A 288 -5.90 -1.27 18.31
C TYR A 288 -7.00 -1.28 17.26
N TRP A 289 -7.53 -0.10 16.97
CA TRP A 289 -8.56 0.11 15.96
C TRP A 289 -8.04 1.06 14.91
N ARG A 290 -7.97 0.60 13.65
CA ARG A 290 -7.65 1.46 12.52
C ARG A 290 -8.88 2.31 12.20
N LEU A 291 -8.76 3.62 12.29
CA LEU A 291 -9.87 4.53 12.05
C LEU A 291 -10.08 4.74 10.55
N LEU A 292 -11.34 4.61 10.13
CA LEU A 292 -11.79 4.64 8.75
C LEU A 292 -12.44 5.98 8.39
N ALA A 293 -13.13 6.58 9.35
CA ALA A 293 -13.91 7.80 9.15
C ALA A 293 -14.17 8.54 10.46
N TRP A 294 -14.73 9.73 10.33
CA TRP A 294 -15.14 10.61 11.42
C TRP A 294 -16.57 11.13 11.16
N TYR A 295 -17.25 11.52 12.24
CA TYR A 295 -18.56 12.18 12.20
C TYR A 295 -18.67 13.12 13.40
N TYR A 296 -19.49 14.17 13.29
CA TYR A 296 -19.77 15.09 14.37
C TYR A 296 -21.16 14.82 14.94
N MET A 297 -21.25 14.72 16.26
CA MET A 297 -22.54 14.65 16.95
C MET A 297 -23.05 16.06 17.25
N ASN A 298 -24.27 16.37 16.84
CA ASN A 298 -24.91 17.65 17.12
C ASN A 298 -25.34 17.77 18.61
N SER A 299 -25.99 18.88 18.97
CA SER A 299 -26.48 19.11 20.34
C SER A 299 -27.55 18.10 20.79
N SER A 300 -28.28 17.50 19.85
CA SER A 300 -29.22 16.40 20.09
C SER A 300 -28.56 15.03 20.16
N GLN A 301 -27.22 14.98 20.08
CA GLN A 301 -26.41 13.75 20.13
C GLN A 301 -26.62 12.82 18.94
N ASN A 302 -27.21 13.29 17.85
CA ASN A 302 -27.31 12.57 16.57
C ASN A 302 -26.15 12.98 15.66
N ILE A 303 -25.87 12.19 14.63
CA ILE A 303 -24.95 12.60 13.58
C ILE A 303 -25.49 13.85 12.90
N ASP A 304 -24.63 14.84 12.78
CA ASP A 304 -24.90 16.01 11.98
C ASP A 304 -24.73 15.68 10.49
N TRP A 305 -25.79 15.95 9.73
CA TRP A 305 -25.96 15.50 8.33
C TRP A 305 -24.85 15.99 7.39
N TYR A 306 -24.18 17.08 7.74
CA TYR A 306 -23.17 17.71 6.88
C TYR A 306 -21.75 17.56 7.43
N ASN A 307 -21.61 17.07 8.65
CA ASN A 307 -20.35 17.02 9.39
C ASN A 307 -19.90 15.57 9.58
N TYR A 308 -19.57 14.90 8.48
CA TYR A 308 -18.94 13.59 8.47
C TYR A 308 -17.98 13.47 7.28
N GLY A 309 -17.03 12.55 7.36
CA GLY A 309 -16.06 12.32 6.30
C GLY A 309 -15.22 11.09 6.55
N ASN A 310 -14.46 10.66 5.55
CA ASN A 310 -13.55 9.53 5.67
C ASN A 310 -12.16 10.00 6.12
N PHE A 311 -11.28 9.12 6.59
CA PHE A 311 -9.85 9.44 6.59
C PHE A 311 -9.29 9.35 5.16
N LYS A 312 -8.39 10.26 4.78
CA LYS A 312 -7.73 10.18 3.46
C LYS A 312 -6.71 9.04 3.43
N ASP A 313 -7.09 7.87 2.93
CA ASP A 313 -6.26 6.67 2.75
C ASP A 313 -6.59 5.97 1.43
N GLY A 314 -5.58 5.64 0.63
CA GLY A 314 -5.76 4.99 -0.68
C GLY A 314 -6.76 5.72 -1.58
N ASP A 315 -7.79 5.00 -2.04
CA ASP A 315 -8.82 5.52 -2.97
C ASP A 315 -9.93 6.33 -2.29
N THR A 316 -9.97 6.34 -0.95
CA THR A 316 -10.99 7.06 -0.20
C THR A 316 -10.63 8.53 -0.05
N TRP A 317 -11.64 9.39 -0.13
CA TRP A 317 -11.51 10.83 0.00
C TRP A 317 -12.13 11.30 1.31
N ASN A 318 -11.41 12.15 2.04
CA ASN A 318 -11.98 12.90 3.15
C ASN A 318 -12.63 14.15 2.60
N THR A 319 -13.93 14.05 2.30
CA THR A 319 -14.72 15.15 1.77
C THR A 319 -15.95 15.34 2.63
N ALA A 320 -16.22 16.59 2.99
CA ALA A 320 -17.44 17.00 3.66
C ALA A 320 -18.03 18.21 2.92
N MET A 321 -19.35 18.31 2.87
CA MET A 321 -20.06 19.38 2.19
C MET A 321 -21.27 19.80 3.01
N ILE A 322 -21.42 21.11 3.21
CA ILE A 322 -22.61 21.71 3.79
C ILE A 322 -23.30 22.59 2.75
N SER A 323 -24.63 22.54 2.74
CA SER A 323 -25.47 23.39 1.90
C SER A 323 -26.38 24.27 2.74
N GLY A 324 -26.45 25.57 2.42
CA GLY A 324 -27.40 26.50 2.99
C GLY A 324 -28.42 26.97 1.95
N ASP A 325 -29.70 26.76 2.23
CA ASP A 325 -30.82 27.12 1.35
C ASP A 325 -31.64 28.31 1.86
N THR A 326 -31.36 28.78 3.07
CA THR A 326 -32.02 29.94 3.66
C THR A 326 -31.58 31.26 3.02
N ASP A 327 -32.51 32.20 2.86
CA ASP A 327 -32.18 33.56 2.45
C ASP A 327 -31.48 34.30 3.62
N ILE A 328 -30.32 34.89 3.35
CA ILE A 328 -29.52 35.61 4.35
C ILE A 328 -29.11 36.99 3.82
N SER A 329 -28.95 37.94 4.74
CA SER A 329 -28.54 39.30 4.40
C SER A 329 -27.52 39.82 5.41
N THR A 330 -26.59 40.65 4.95
CA THR A 330 -25.71 41.41 5.84
C THR A 330 -25.62 42.86 5.39
N THR A 331 -25.56 43.75 6.38
CA THR A 331 -25.19 45.16 6.22
C THR A 331 -23.94 45.50 7.02
N SER A 332 -23.26 44.48 7.54
CA SER A 332 -22.11 44.68 8.42
C SER A 332 -20.91 45.13 7.61
N ALA A 333 -20.26 46.21 8.07
CA ALA A 333 -18.97 46.67 7.54
C ALA A 333 -17.79 45.87 8.12
N THR A 334 -18.04 45.03 9.13
CA THR A 334 -17.06 44.09 9.70
C THR A 334 -17.45 42.65 9.39
N PRO A 335 -16.49 41.71 9.33
CA PRO A 335 -16.77 40.29 9.18
C PRO A 335 -17.92 39.78 10.06
N VAL A 336 -18.87 39.09 9.45
CA VAL A 336 -19.87 38.29 10.13
C VAL A 336 -19.93 36.90 9.52
N ASP A 337 -20.34 35.92 10.30
CA ASP A 337 -20.48 34.55 9.82
C ASP A 337 -21.63 34.47 8.80
N MET A 338 -21.38 33.83 7.67
CA MET A 338 -22.42 33.47 6.73
C MET A 338 -23.17 32.26 7.31
N ALA A 339 -24.46 32.41 7.63
CA ALA A 339 -25.23 31.33 8.25
C ALA A 339 -25.20 30.05 7.39
N ASP A 340 -25.36 28.89 8.01
CA ASP A 340 -25.32 27.55 7.38
C ASP A 340 -24.06 27.25 6.56
N THR A 341 -22.92 27.89 6.91
CA THR A 341 -21.60 27.57 6.32
C THR A 341 -20.57 27.15 7.37
N THR A 342 -20.99 26.93 8.62
CA THR A 342 -20.07 26.45 9.67
C THR A 342 -20.03 24.94 9.64
N MET A 343 -18.84 24.39 9.44
CA MET A 343 -18.56 22.95 9.39
C MET A 343 -17.54 22.57 10.47
N LYS A 344 -17.75 21.40 11.05
CA LYS A 344 -16.75 20.67 11.83
C LYS A 344 -16.08 19.66 10.92
N PHE A 345 -14.76 19.71 10.85
CA PHE A 345 -13.97 18.85 9.97
C PHE A 345 -12.84 18.19 10.76
N TYR A 346 -12.65 16.88 10.62
CA TYR A 346 -11.48 16.22 11.15
C TYR A 346 -10.43 16.07 10.05
N SER A 347 -9.30 16.78 10.20
CA SER A 347 -8.14 16.65 9.30
C SER A 347 -7.19 15.58 9.82
N SER A 348 -6.59 14.83 8.90
CA SER A 348 -5.47 13.93 9.21
C SER A 348 -4.09 14.56 9.05
N GLY A 349 -4.04 15.88 8.92
CA GLY A 349 -2.81 16.65 8.79
C GLY A 349 -2.30 16.77 7.35
N ASN A 350 -3.10 16.36 6.36
CA ASN A 350 -2.83 16.66 4.96
C ASN A 350 -3.32 18.08 4.60
N PRO A 351 -2.90 18.60 3.45
CA PRO A 351 -3.52 19.80 2.91
C PRO A 351 -5.01 19.59 2.67
N ILE A 352 -5.79 20.63 2.93
CA ILE A 352 -7.22 20.70 2.64
C ILE A 352 -7.46 21.76 1.57
N ILE A 353 -8.40 21.48 0.68
CA ILE A 353 -9.02 22.41 -0.24
C ILE A 353 -10.39 22.76 0.33
N CYS A 354 -10.62 24.03 0.59
CA CYS A 354 -11.92 24.55 0.98
C CYS A 354 -12.47 25.38 -0.19
N SER A 355 -13.65 25.04 -0.68
CA SER A 355 -14.28 25.69 -1.83
C SER A 355 -15.67 26.19 -1.44
N LEU A 356 -15.92 27.47 -1.65
CA LEU A 356 -17.25 28.06 -1.55
C LEU A 356 -17.82 28.28 -2.95
N SER A 357 -19.10 27.94 -3.12
CA SER A 357 -19.93 28.40 -4.23
C SER A 357 -21.20 29.01 -3.67
N ALA A 358 -21.43 30.31 -3.88
CA ALA A 358 -22.63 30.99 -3.41
C ALA A 358 -23.08 32.08 -4.40
N PRO A 359 -24.37 32.10 -4.82
CA PRO A 359 -24.92 33.24 -5.53
C PRO A 359 -25.08 34.41 -4.55
N LEU A 360 -24.68 35.63 -4.91
CA LEU A 360 -24.89 36.81 -4.10
C LEU A 360 -25.60 37.90 -4.92
N TYR A 361 -26.52 38.61 -4.28
CA TYR A 361 -27.20 39.78 -4.79
C TYR A 361 -26.81 40.99 -3.96
N PHE A 362 -26.19 42.00 -4.58
CA PHE A 362 -25.63 43.11 -3.83
C PHE A 362 -25.71 44.44 -4.57
N GLY A 363 -25.86 45.52 -3.79
CA GLY A 363 -25.71 46.89 -4.29
C GLY A 363 -24.25 47.36 -4.28
N ASN A 364 -23.45 46.83 -3.36
CA ASN A 364 -22.01 47.07 -3.24
C ASN A 364 -21.29 45.73 -3.10
N VAL A 365 -20.12 45.59 -3.71
CA VAL A 365 -19.38 44.31 -3.78
C VAL A 365 -19.05 43.79 -2.37
N PRO A 366 -19.61 42.66 -1.91
CA PRO A 366 -19.24 42.07 -0.63
C PRO A 366 -17.86 41.40 -0.72
N THR A 367 -17.14 41.41 0.40
CA THR A 367 -15.93 40.61 0.59
C THR A 367 -16.31 39.31 1.26
N VAL A 368 -15.80 38.17 0.77
CA VAL A 368 -16.08 36.84 1.33
C VAL A 368 -14.76 36.12 1.60
N TRP A 369 -14.68 35.35 2.69
CA TRP A 369 -13.51 34.49 2.95
C TRP A 369 -13.87 33.24 3.74
N ILE A 370 -12.93 32.31 3.70
CA ILE A 370 -12.95 31.10 4.51
C ILE A 370 -12.10 31.36 5.76
N ASN A 371 -12.70 31.12 6.94
CA ASN A 371 -12.07 31.23 8.25
C ASN A 371 -11.93 29.82 8.83
N ILE A 372 -10.72 29.44 9.25
CA ILE A 372 -10.42 28.16 9.87
C ILE A 372 -9.92 28.44 11.29
N ASP A 373 -10.62 27.92 12.28
CA ASP A 373 -10.30 28.06 13.72
C ASP A 373 -10.11 29.52 14.20
N GLY A 374 -10.83 30.46 13.59
CA GLY A 374 -10.72 31.88 13.92
C GLY A 374 -9.61 32.61 13.17
N ALA A 375 -8.75 31.92 12.41
CA ALA A 375 -7.78 32.55 11.53
C ALA A 375 -8.45 33.02 10.22
N ASN A 376 -8.21 34.27 9.85
CA ASN A 376 -8.71 34.85 8.60
C ASN A 376 -7.78 34.49 7.45
N ASP A 377 -7.99 33.32 6.87
CA ASP A 377 -6.96 32.67 6.06
C ASP A 377 -6.95 33.04 4.57
N VAL A 378 -8.09 33.04 3.86
CA VAL A 378 -8.12 33.44 2.43
C VAL A 378 -9.34 34.24 1.99
N LYS A 379 -9.06 35.42 1.42
CA LYS A 379 -10.03 36.36 0.87
C LYS A 379 -10.36 36.05 -0.59
N GLY A 380 -11.63 35.81 -0.88
CA GLY A 380 -12.19 35.88 -2.23
C GLY A 380 -12.74 37.28 -2.48
N THR A 381 -12.30 37.93 -3.55
CA THR A 381 -12.90 39.19 -4.04
C THR A 381 -13.77 38.87 -5.24
N ILE A 382 -15.00 39.36 -5.25
CA ILE A 382 -15.94 39.18 -6.36
C ILE A 382 -15.50 40.08 -7.51
N LEU A 383 -15.27 39.48 -8.67
CA LEU A 383 -15.03 40.18 -9.92
C LEU A 383 -16.38 40.60 -10.48
N GLU A 384 -16.87 41.81 -10.15
CA GLU A 384 -17.67 42.70 -11.02
C GLU A 384 -18.42 43.78 -10.21
N GLY A 385 -18.42 45.01 -10.72
CA GLY A 385 -19.11 46.17 -10.13
C GLY A 385 -20.47 46.43 -10.77
N GLY A 386 -21.45 46.81 -9.95
CA GLY A 386 -22.83 47.16 -10.34
C GLY A 386 -23.88 46.34 -9.57
N THR A 387 -25.14 46.79 -9.58
CA THR A 387 -26.28 46.02 -9.03
C THR A 387 -26.45 44.74 -9.84
N GLN A 388 -25.84 43.64 -9.40
CA GLN A 388 -25.78 42.41 -10.16
C GLN A 388 -26.06 41.19 -9.28
N THR A 389 -26.56 40.13 -9.91
CA THR A 389 -26.52 38.78 -9.34
C THR A 389 -25.17 38.20 -9.73
N GLY A 390 -24.26 38.06 -8.76
CA GLY A 390 -22.93 37.51 -8.97
C GLY A 390 -22.80 36.11 -8.37
N TYR A 391 -21.86 35.31 -8.86
CA TYR A 391 -21.47 34.06 -8.21
C TYR A 391 -20.12 34.25 -7.53
N VAL A 392 -20.03 33.88 -6.27
CA VAL A 392 -18.76 33.87 -5.54
C VAL A 392 -18.22 32.46 -5.53
N THR A 393 -17.06 32.30 -6.15
CA THR A 393 -16.22 31.12 -6.00
C THR A 393 -14.93 31.52 -5.30
N THR A 394 -14.66 30.94 -4.14
CA THR A 394 -13.35 31.08 -3.48
C THR A 394 -12.82 29.70 -3.14
N GLU A 395 -11.53 29.51 -3.41
CA GLU A 395 -10.81 28.27 -3.10
C GLU A 395 -9.63 28.61 -2.19
N TYR A 396 -9.45 27.81 -1.15
CA TYR A 396 -8.33 27.91 -0.23
C TYR A 396 -7.64 26.55 -0.10
N LEU A 397 -6.34 26.52 -0.44
CA LEU A 397 -5.48 25.37 -0.19
C LEU A 397 -4.55 25.67 0.98
N SER A 398 -4.61 24.85 2.03
CA SER A 398 -3.70 24.99 3.17
C SER A 398 -3.47 23.69 3.91
N ARG A 399 -2.32 23.59 4.56
CA ARG A 399 -2.03 22.50 5.49
C ARG A 399 -2.52 22.89 6.88
N VAL A 400 -3.52 22.18 7.37
CA VAL A 400 -3.97 22.27 8.76
C VAL A 400 -3.34 21.14 9.58
N ALA A 401 -3.23 21.33 10.90
CA ALA A 401 -2.76 20.29 11.80
C ALA A 401 -3.70 19.06 11.75
N GLN A 402 -3.23 17.92 12.23
CA GLN A 402 -4.15 16.80 12.47
C GLN A 402 -5.05 17.14 13.66
N GLY A 403 -6.37 16.93 13.51
CA GLY A 403 -7.33 17.19 14.57
C GLY A 403 -8.66 17.73 14.07
N THR A 404 -9.43 18.26 15.01
CA THR A 404 -10.74 18.87 14.73
C THR A 404 -10.58 20.35 14.43
N HIS A 405 -11.19 20.78 13.33
CA HIS A 405 -11.22 22.16 12.88
C HIS A 405 -12.65 22.67 12.76
N THR A 406 -12.84 23.94 13.03
CA THR A 406 -14.08 24.67 12.72
C THR A 406 -13.82 25.55 11.52
N ILE A 407 -14.52 25.27 10.43
CA ILE A 407 -14.36 25.99 9.17
C ILE A 407 -15.66 26.71 8.88
N LYS A 408 -15.59 28.00 8.58
CA LYS A 408 -16.77 28.81 8.32
C LYS A 408 -16.51 29.85 7.24
N VAL A 409 -17.56 30.27 6.55
CA VAL A 409 -17.48 31.40 5.63
C VAL A 409 -17.88 32.67 6.37
N GLN A 410 -17.12 33.73 6.15
CA GLN A 410 -17.43 35.06 6.64
C GLN A 410 -17.57 36.03 5.48
N TRP A 411 -18.39 37.06 5.68
CA TRP A 411 -18.62 38.10 4.69
C TRP A 411 -18.90 39.46 5.34
N TYR A 412 -18.60 40.53 4.61
CA TYR A 412 -19.00 41.90 4.97
C TYR A 412 -19.19 42.75 3.72
N VAL A 413 -19.90 43.87 3.87
CA VAL A 413 -20.18 44.82 2.78
C VAL A 413 -20.37 46.22 3.34
N THR A 414 -19.87 47.24 2.64
CA THR A 414 -20.24 48.64 2.91
C THR A 414 -21.56 48.93 2.19
N GLY A 415 -22.69 48.41 2.68
CA GLY A 415 -24.00 48.53 2.03
C GLY A 415 -24.94 47.40 2.45
N THR A 416 -25.61 46.78 1.47
CA THR A 416 -26.40 45.55 1.69
C THR A 416 -25.99 44.49 0.68
N ALA A 417 -25.74 43.28 1.17
CA ALA A 417 -25.56 42.08 0.38
C ALA A 417 -26.54 41.02 0.88
N ASN A 418 -27.20 40.38 -0.06
CA ASN A 418 -28.15 39.30 0.16
C ASN A 418 -27.63 38.04 -0.53
N GLN A 419 -27.91 36.89 0.05
CA GLN A 419 -27.87 35.62 -0.65
C GLN A 419 -29.28 35.03 -0.57
N ARG A 420 -29.88 34.76 -1.73
CA ARG A 420 -31.24 34.22 -1.82
C ARG A 420 -31.17 32.72 -2.07
N GLY A 421 -30.91 31.94 -1.03
CA GLY A 421 -30.76 30.49 -1.10
C GLY A 421 -31.94 29.76 -1.74
N MET A 422 -33.17 30.26 -1.52
CA MET A 422 -34.38 29.64 -2.06
C MET A 422 -34.69 30.06 -3.50
N THR A 423 -34.22 31.24 -3.91
CA THR A 423 -34.61 31.84 -5.21
C THR A 423 -33.52 31.68 -6.27
N ASP A 424 -32.26 31.85 -5.90
CA ASP A 424 -31.15 31.91 -6.86
C ASP A 424 -30.42 30.56 -6.94
N ALA A 425 -29.95 30.04 -5.79
CA ALA A 425 -29.43 28.68 -5.59
C ALA A 425 -28.91 28.54 -4.13
N PRO A 426 -28.78 27.31 -3.61
CA PRO A 426 -28.11 27.09 -2.34
C PRO A 426 -26.65 27.53 -2.40
N ARG A 427 -26.10 27.89 -1.23
CA ARG A 427 -24.66 28.05 -1.03
C ARG A 427 -24.05 26.72 -0.62
N TYR A 428 -22.87 26.41 -1.15
CA TYR A 428 -22.14 25.18 -0.85
C TYR A 428 -20.75 25.53 -0.31
N LEU A 429 -20.41 24.98 0.85
CA LEU A 429 -19.04 24.91 1.33
C LEU A 429 -18.59 23.45 1.29
N THR A 430 -17.59 23.16 0.47
CA THR A 430 -16.98 21.85 0.32
C THR A 430 -15.57 21.88 0.89
N ILE A 431 -15.22 20.87 1.68
CA ILE A 431 -13.88 20.70 2.24
C ILE A 431 -13.39 19.33 1.82
N GLN A 432 -12.21 19.27 1.21
CA GLN A 432 -11.59 18.05 0.74
C GLN A 432 -10.14 17.99 1.18
N GLU A 433 -9.76 16.90 1.85
CA GLU A 433 -8.36 16.60 2.14
C GLU A 433 -7.72 15.89 0.95
N ILE A 434 -6.55 16.37 0.51
CA ILE A 434 -5.83 15.82 -0.65
C ILE A 434 -4.78 14.79 -0.27
#